data_AF-A0A1V9ZCK3-F1
#
_entry.id   AF-A0A1V9ZCK3-F1
#
_cell.length_a   1.000
_cell.length_b   1.000
_cell.length_c   1.000
_cell.angle_alpha   90.00
_cell.angle_beta   90.00
_cell.angle_gamma   90.00
#
_symmetry.space_group_name_H-M   'P 1'
#
loop_
_entity.id
_entity.type
_entity.pdbx_description
1 polymer ?
#
loop_
_entity_poly.entity_id
_entity_poly.type
_entity_poly.pdbx_seq_one_letter_code
_entity_poly.pdbx_strand_id
1 'polypeptide(L)'
;RNDNVLGIGVSSEAIYRHYIQGGHDFSETDGTEKLIKYVARVRDFTRANGLNFPVTISDVMDAYKYSANLYDAVDVVSANQFSQWETIPVEDGANTMFDRLIPIRAQAVKRGKPIMIMETGWSQAGQNPSILAASPESAARYLKDFLAFADEQNIQYYYFTSFNLAFGGETDFGLIEKNFGVFDEQRKIHPLLGATEVGPRPVAVRLWHNGKVIKVNGANTRNYGRVYLGEPNYGLTGHYDEEIWFYYAEKSMYKSKSSNQCLDTYVDGNGNDVLHVYKCDDNNTNQKWSF
;
A
#
# COMPACT_ATOMS: atom_id res chain seq x y z
N ARG A 1 27.07 19.45 5.78
CA ARG A 1 26.74 18.01 5.67
C ARG A 1 25.35 17.83 6.22
N ASN A 2 24.49 17.24 5.44
CA ASN A 2 23.04 17.15 5.63
C ASN A 2 22.59 15.69 5.47
N ASP A 3 23.50 14.79 5.81
CA ASP A 3 23.48 13.37 5.47
C ASP A 3 22.38 12.60 6.22
N ASN A 4 21.69 13.26 7.16
CA ASN A 4 20.59 12.72 7.96
C ASN A 4 19.20 13.19 7.46
N VAL A 5 19.11 13.91 6.35
CA VAL A 5 17.84 14.34 5.75
C VAL A 5 17.63 13.61 4.44
N LEU A 6 16.62 12.74 4.40
CA LEU A 6 16.29 11.94 3.22
C LEU A 6 15.50 12.73 2.16
N GLY A 7 14.64 13.65 2.60
CA GLY A 7 13.73 14.41 1.73
C GLY A 7 12.94 15.44 2.52
N ILE A 8 12.15 16.25 1.81
CA ILE A 8 11.31 17.31 2.39
C ILE A 8 9.86 17.11 1.94
N GLY A 9 8.96 16.89 2.90
CA GLY A 9 7.52 16.95 2.68
C GLY A 9 7.02 18.39 2.69
N VAL A 10 6.39 18.82 1.61
CA VAL A 10 5.72 20.13 1.50
C VAL A 10 4.23 19.88 1.64
N SER A 11 3.77 19.93 2.90
CA SER A 11 2.43 19.57 3.37
C SER A 11 2.19 18.07 3.59
N SER A 12 1.26 17.78 4.52
CA SER A 12 0.55 16.51 4.68
C SER A 12 -0.96 16.79 4.60
N GLU A 13 -1.67 16.13 3.69
CA GLU A 13 -3.14 16.16 3.53
C GLU A 13 -3.77 17.53 3.25
N ALA A 14 -3.05 18.42 2.55
CA ALA A 14 -3.63 19.72 2.19
C ALA A 14 -4.71 19.61 1.11
N ILE A 15 -4.52 18.72 0.13
CA ILE A 15 -5.49 18.49 -0.94
C ILE A 15 -6.73 17.81 -0.36
N TYR A 16 -6.55 16.78 0.47
CA TYR A 16 -7.65 16.17 1.23
C TYR A 16 -8.48 17.21 2.01
N ARG A 17 -7.82 18.06 2.83
CA ARG A 17 -8.54 19.07 3.62
C ARG A 17 -9.24 20.11 2.76
N HIS A 18 -8.64 20.53 1.65
CA HIS A 18 -9.23 21.54 0.79
C HIS A 18 -10.41 20.98 -0.02
N TYR A 19 -10.22 19.89 -0.75
CA TYR A 19 -11.22 19.40 -1.69
C TYR A 19 -12.22 18.43 -1.04
N ILE A 20 -11.74 17.48 -0.25
CA ILE A 20 -12.60 16.42 0.29
C ILE A 20 -13.32 16.89 1.55
N GLN A 21 -12.59 17.44 2.54
CA GLN A 21 -13.23 17.98 3.74
C GLN A 21 -13.87 19.35 3.51
N GLY A 22 -13.22 20.21 2.72
CA GLY A 22 -13.73 21.55 2.40
C GLY A 22 -14.82 21.55 1.33
N GLY A 23 -15.06 20.43 0.64
CA GLY A 23 -16.11 20.29 -0.37
C GLY A 23 -15.89 21.10 -1.64
N HIS A 24 -14.64 21.48 -1.94
CA HIS A 24 -14.28 22.14 -3.19
C HIS A 24 -14.24 21.13 -4.35
N ASP A 25 -14.61 21.57 -5.56
CA ASP A 25 -14.54 20.73 -6.75
C ASP A 25 -13.07 20.57 -7.19
N PHE A 26 -12.63 19.33 -7.46
CA PHE A 26 -11.31 19.07 -8.01
C PHE A 26 -11.04 19.71 -9.38
N SER A 27 -12.10 20.18 -10.07
CA SER A 27 -11.97 21.02 -11.27
C SER A 27 -11.44 22.44 -10.97
N GLU A 28 -11.60 22.92 -9.73
CA GLU A 28 -11.05 24.18 -9.23
C GLU A 28 -9.58 23.98 -8.82
N THR A 29 -8.66 24.21 -9.75
CA THR A 29 -7.25 23.83 -9.55
C THR A 29 -6.42 24.81 -8.73
N ASP A 30 -6.98 25.93 -8.24
CA ASP A 30 -6.24 26.98 -7.56
C ASP A 30 -5.55 26.50 -6.26
N GLY A 31 -6.24 25.66 -5.47
CA GLY A 31 -5.67 25.03 -4.28
C GLY A 31 -4.48 24.13 -4.61
N THR A 32 -4.65 23.27 -5.63
CA THR A 32 -3.59 22.37 -6.13
C THR A 32 -2.41 23.17 -6.70
N GLU A 33 -2.65 24.17 -7.54
CA GLU A 33 -1.61 25.02 -8.14
C GLU A 33 -0.83 25.80 -7.08
N LYS A 34 -1.52 26.30 -6.05
CA LYS A 34 -0.89 26.99 -4.93
C LYS A 34 0.07 26.07 -4.18
N LEU A 35 -0.33 24.81 -3.94
CA LEU A 35 0.53 23.83 -3.31
C LEU A 35 1.76 23.51 -4.18
N ILE A 36 1.56 23.32 -5.49
CA ILE A 36 2.66 23.11 -6.46
C ILE A 36 3.66 24.28 -6.45
N LYS A 37 3.17 25.53 -6.37
CA LYS A 37 4.04 26.71 -6.24
C LYS A 37 4.87 26.68 -4.96
N TYR A 38 4.32 26.18 -3.84
CA TYR A 38 5.10 25.98 -2.62
C TYR A 38 6.16 24.89 -2.76
N VAL A 39 5.86 23.78 -3.44
CA VAL A 39 6.87 22.74 -3.74
C VAL A 39 8.03 23.33 -4.53
N ALA A 40 7.73 24.08 -5.60
CA ALA A 40 8.75 24.74 -6.42
C ALA A 40 9.60 25.69 -5.58
N ARG A 41 8.97 26.55 -4.75
CA ARG A 41 9.68 27.48 -3.87
C ARG A 41 10.63 26.77 -2.90
N VAL A 42 10.21 25.66 -2.29
CA VAL A 42 11.05 24.88 -1.36
C VAL A 42 12.21 24.22 -2.10
N ARG A 43 11.95 23.63 -3.28
CA ARG A 43 12.98 23.04 -4.13
C ARG A 43 14.02 24.07 -4.57
N ASP A 44 13.59 25.24 -5.02
CA ASP A 44 14.49 26.30 -5.48
C ASP A 44 15.33 26.83 -4.32
N PHE A 45 14.72 27.06 -3.15
CA PHE A 45 15.42 27.51 -1.95
C PHE A 45 16.50 26.51 -1.52
N THR A 46 16.17 25.22 -1.46
CA THR A 46 17.14 24.19 -1.04
C THR A 46 18.30 24.08 -2.02
N ARG A 47 18.03 24.05 -3.32
CA ARG A 47 19.06 24.00 -4.38
C ARG A 47 19.95 25.23 -4.39
N ALA A 48 19.39 26.43 -4.22
CA ALA A 48 20.16 27.67 -4.13
C ALA A 48 21.15 27.68 -2.94
N ASN A 49 20.88 26.87 -1.91
CA ASN A 49 21.76 26.68 -0.76
C ASN A 49 22.65 25.43 -0.86
N GLY A 50 22.77 24.83 -2.04
CA GLY A 50 23.62 23.65 -2.27
C GLY A 50 23.05 22.36 -1.65
N LEU A 51 21.76 22.32 -1.31
CA LEU A 51 21.08 21.15 -0.76
C LEU A 51 20.18 20.53 -1.83
N ASN A 52 20.46 19.28 -2.20
CA ASN A 52 19.68 18.57 -3.23
C ASN A 52 18.88 17.43 -2.61
N PHE A 53 17.72 17.76 -2.03
CA PHE A 53 16.79 16.80 -1.46
C PHE A 53 15.61 16.54 -2.40
N PRO A 54 15.09 15.31 -2.47
CA PRO A 54 13.77 15.06 -3.03
C PRO A 54 12.71 15.85 -2.26
N VAL A 55 11.80 16.52 -2.98
CA VAL A 55 10.62 17.14 -2.39
C VAL A 55 9.36 16.39 -2.76
N THR A 56 8.42 16.27 -1.81
CA THR A 56 7.16 15.54 -1.99
C THR A 56 5.98 16.33 -1.42
N ILE A 57 4.77 15.90 -1.75
CA ILE A 57 3.53 16.26 -1.08
C ILE A 57 2.97 14.97 -0.50
N SER A 58 2.79 14.89 0.81
CA SER A 58 2.06 13.77 1.39
C SER A 58 0.57 14.06 1.38
N ASP A 59 -0.24 13.15 0.86
CA ASP A 59 -1.70 13.32 0.84
C ASP A 59 -2.39 11.97 0.69
N VAL A 60 -3.71 11.92 0.89
CA VAL A 60 -4.48 10.69 0.69
C VAL A 60 -4.39 10.22 -0.76
N MET A 61 -4.50 8.92 -1.03
CA MET A 61 -4.40 8.37 -2.41
C MET A 61 -5.37 9.04 -3.40
N ASP A 62 -6.55 9.45 -2.94
CA ASP A 62 -7.53 10.15 -3.77
C ASP A 62 -7.02 11.51 -4.28
N ALA A 63 -6.16 12.22 -3.55
CA ALA A 63 -5.55 13.46 -4.02
C ALA A 63 -4.75 13.23 -5.31
N TYR A 64 -3.93 12.17 -5.35
CA TYR A 64 -3.18 11.79 -6.54
C TYR A 64 -4.05 11.18 -7.63
N LYS A 65 -5.22 10.62 -7.28
CA LYS A 65 -6.19 10.12 -8.26
C LYS A 65 -6.84 11.27 -9.05
N TYR A 66 -7.20 12.36 -8.37
CA TYR A 66 -7.95 13.47 -8.96
C TYR A 66 -7.05 14.63 -9.45
N SER A 67 -5.83 14.78 -8.94
CA SER A 67 -4.92 15.86 -9.31
C SER A 67 -3.66 15.35 -10.02
N ALA A 68 -3.77 15.07 -11.32
CA ALA A 68 -2.68 14.48 -12.11
C ALA A 68 -1.41 15.37 -12.25
N ASN A 69 -1.53 16.68 -12.04
CA ASN A 69 -0.41 17.62 -12.03
C ASN A 69 0.47 17.50 -10.78
N LEU A 70 -0.03 16.90 -9.68
CA LEU A 70 0.78 16.62 -8.49
C LEU A 70 1.96 15.72 -8.82
N TYR A 71 1.74 14.68 -9.63
CA TYR A 71 2.80 13.76 -10.01
C TYR A 71 3.96 14.50 -10.65
N ASP A 72 3.71 15.50 -11.50
CA ASP A 72 4.77 16.23 -12.19
C ASP A 72 5.53 17.18 -11.26
N ALA A 73 4.87 17.69 -10.22
CA ALA A 73 5.44 18.63 -9.27
C ALA A 73 6.41 18.01 -8.24
N VAL A 74 6.23 16.74 -7.87
CA VAL A 74 6.98 16.06 -6.79
C VAL A 74 8.14 15.20 -7.30
N ASP A 75 9.18 14.94 -6.51
CA ASP A 75 10.26 14.01 -6.87
C ASP A 75 9.93 12.55 -6.46
N VAL A 76 9.07 12.39 -5.45
CA VAL A 76 8.56 11.11 -4.94
C VAL A 76 7.06 11.24 -4.78
N VAL A 77 6.28 10.23 -5.15
CA VAL A 77 4.84 10.18 -4.85
C VAL A 77 4.69 9.63 -3.43
N SER A 78 4.21 10.46 -2.50
CA SER A 78 4.01 10.07 -1.10
C SER A 78 2.52 10.01 -0.78
N ALA A 79 2.01 8.81 -0.51
CA ALA A 79 0.59 8.59 -0.26
C ALA A 79 0.32 8.22 1.19
N ASN A 80 -0.71 8.81 1.78
CA ASN A 80 -1.33 8.36 3.03
C ASN A 80 -2.46 7.40 2.67
N GLN A 81 -2.54 6.27 3.38
CA GLN A 81 -3.61 5.30 3.18
C GLN A 81 -3.88 4.53 4.48
N PHE A 82 -5.05 4.79 5.05
CA PHE A 82 -5.54 4.12 6.25
C PHE A 82 -6.78 3.30 5.90
N SER A 83 -6.56 2.04 5.52
CA SER A 83 -7.66 1.15 5.12
C SER A 83 -8.69 0.94 6.24
N GLN A 84 -8.33 1.19 7.51
CA GLN A 84 -9.25 1.15 8.65
C GLN A 84 -10.50 2.01 8.43
N TRP A 85 -10.38 3.15 7.74
CA TRP A 85 -11.48 4.10 7.50
C TRP A 85 -12.40 3.69 6.34
N GLU A 86 -12.20 2.53 5.71
CA GLU A 86 -12.96 2.12 4.52
C GLU A 86 -14.10 1.14 4.81
N THR A 87 -14.54 0.99 6.07
CA THR A 87 -15.60 0.05 6.48
C THR A 87 -15.30 -1.39 6.04
N ILE A 88 -14.05 -1.82 6.21
CA ILE A 88 -13.58 -3.16 5.86
C ILE A 88 -13.10 -3.92 7.09
N PRO A 89 -13.11 -5.27 7.05
CA PRO A 89 -12.47 -6.05 8.08
C PRO A 89 -10.95 -5.98 7.96
N VAL A 90 -10.23 -6.22 9.05
CA VAL A 90 -8.79 -5.96 9.13
C VAL A 90 -7.95 -6.86 8.22
N GLU A 91 -8.41 -8.10 8.00
CA GLU A 91 -7.78 -9.05 7.09
C GLU A 91 -7.79 -8.61 5.61
N ASP A 92 -8.61 -7.62 5.26
CA ASP A 92 -8.65 -7.04 3.92
C ASP A 92 -7.81 -5.76 3.82
N GLY A 93 -7.31 -5.21 4.93
CA GLY A 93 -6.66 -3.90 4.95
C GLY A 93 -5.49 -3.75 3.99
N ALA A 94 -4.60 -4.74 3.91
CA ALA A 94 -3.46 -4.72 2.99
C ALA A 94 -3.88 -4.90 1.52
N ASN A 95 -4.91 -5.71 1.26
CA ASN A 95 -5.46 -5.89 -0.09
C ASN A 95 -6.16 -4.62 -0.58
N THR A 96 -6.93 -3.95 0.28
CA THR A 96 -7.51 -2.65 -0.04
C THR A 96 -6.43 -1.62 -0.36
N MET A 97 -5.32 -1.61 0.38
CA MET A 97 -4.20 -0.73 0.04
C MET A 97 -3.59 -1.06 -1.33
N PHE A 98 -3.45 -2.35 -1.67
CA PHE A 98 -3.00 -2.77 -3.00
C PHE A 98 -3.92 -2.24 -4.11
N ASP A 99 -5.22 -2.40 -3.95
CA ASP A 99 -6.24 -1.93 -4.90
C ASP A 99 -6.17 -0.42 -5.11
N ARG A 100 -6.02 0.34 -4.02
CA ARG A 100 -5.87 1.81 -4.07
C ARG A 100 -4.55 2.24 -4.72
N LEU A 101 -3.48 1.46 -4.54
CA LEU A 101 -2.15 1.75 -5.10
C LEU A 101 -2.07 1.57 -6.61
N ILE A 102 -2.85 0.67 -7.20
CA ILE A 102 -2.78 0.32 -8.63
C ILE A 102 -2.75 1.55 -9.56
N PRO A 103 -3.76 2.45 -9.54
CA PRO A 103 -3.78 3.58 -10.46
C PRO A 103 -2.66 4.59 -10.16
N ILE A 104 -2.30 4.76 -8.88
CA ILE A 104 -1.29 5.72 -8.44
C ILE A 104 0.11 5.26 -8.85
N ARG A 105 0.42 3.99 -8.62
CA ARG A 105 1.67 3.34 -9.04
C ARG A 105 1.82 3.38 -10.56
N ALA A 106 0.75 3.12 -11.31
CA ALA A 106 0.79 3.20 -12.77
C ALA A 106 1.17 4.62 -13.26
N GLN A 107 0.59 5.67 -12.67
CA GLN A 107 0.92 7.05 -13.00
C GLN A 107 2.33 7.46 -12.56
N ALA A 108 2.79 6.98 -11.40
CA ALA A 108 4.15 7.21 -10.91
C ALA A 108 5.19 6.57 -11.82
N VAL A 109 5.01 5.29 -12.18
CA VAL A 109 5.89 4.55 -13.11
C VAL A 109 5.95 5.23 -14.48
N LYS A 110 4.81 5.68 -15.01
CA LYS A 110 4.75 6.41 -16.29
C LYS A 110 5.65 7.66 -16.30
N ARG A 111 5.88 8.26 -15.13
CA ARG A 111 6.73 9.46 -14.94
C ARG A 111 8.13 9.14 -14.39
N GLY A 112 8.47 7.86 -14.23
CA GLY A 112 9.73 7.44 -13.64
C GLY A 112 9.90 7.85 -12.17
N LYS A 113 8.80 8.00 -11.43
CA LYS A 113 8.82 8.46 -10.04
C LYS A 113 8.63 7.29 -9.07
N PRO A 114 9.43 7.20 -7.99
CA PRO A 114 9.17 6.25 -6.93
C PRO A 114 7.89 6.62 -6.19
N ILE A 115 7.27 5.61 -5.58
CA ILE A 115 6.10 5.76 -4.70
C ILE A 115 6.45 5.24 -3.31
N MET A 116 5.95 5.92 -2.28
CA MET A 116 6.07 5.50 -0.89
C MET A 116 4.77 5.73 -0.13
N ILE A 117 4.55 4.94 0.91
CA ILE A 117 3.44 5.13 1.86
C ILE A 117 3.94 5.99 3.00
N MET A 118 3.54 7.25 3.05
CA MET A 118 4.00 8.15 4.10
C MET A 118 3.28 7.89 5.43
N GLU A 119 2.01 7.49 5.38
CA GLU A 119 1.25 7.19 6.59
C GLU A 119 0.30 6.03 6.33
N THR A 120 0.33 5.07 7.24
CA THR A 120 -0.63 3.99 7.34
C THR A 120 -0.56 3.37 8.73
N GLY A 121 -1.64 2.78 9.19
CA GLY A 121 -1.70 2.16 10.50
C GLY A 121 -3.10 1.68 10.79
N TRP A 122 -3.28 1.12 11.99
CA TRP A 122 -4.57 0.65 12.46
C TRP A 122 -4.70 0.92 13.95
N SER A 123 -5.71 1.69 14.34
CA SER A 123 -5.90 2.08 15.73
C SER A 123 -6.31 0.90 16.61
N GLN A 124 -5.84 0.95 17.86
CA GLN A 124 -6.06 -0.09 18.85
C GLN A 124 -7.30 0.13 19.73
N ALA A 125 -7.99 1.26 19.62
CA ALA A 125 -9.14 1.55 20.48
C ALA A 125 -10.09 2.60 19.89
N GLY A 126 -11.24 2.77 20.53
CA GLY A 126 -12.28 3.72 20.13
C GLY A 126 -13.29 3.11 19.16
N GLN A 127 -14.24 3.92 18.71
CA GLN A 127 -15.37 3.49 17.88
C GLN A 127 -15.73 4.54 16.85
N ASN A 128 -16.07 4.11 15.64
CA ASN A 128 -16.59 4.97 14.60
C ASN A 128 -17.46 4.15 13.63
N PRO A 129 -18.61 4.67 13.15
CA PRO A 129 -19.45 3.94 12.20
C PRO A 129 -18.75 3.47 10.92
N SER A 130 -17.65 4.13 10.51
CA SER A 130 -16.86 3.79 9.33
C SER A 130 -15.71 2.80 9.60
N ILE A 131 -15.54 2.35 10.85
CA ILE A 131 -14.49 1.42 11.27
C ILE A 131 -15.13 0.16 11.83
N LEU A 132 -14.81 -1.00 11.25
CA LEU A 132 -15.35 -2.28 11.74
C LEU A 132 -14.61 -2.82 12.97
N ALA A 133 -13.32 -2.49 13.13
CA ALA A 133 -12.53 -2.90 14.28
C ALA A 133 -11.44 -1.87 14.62
N ALA A 134 -11.35 -1.50 15.90
CA ALA A 134 -10.21 -0.79 16.48
C ALA A 134 -9.86 -1.50 17.80
N SER A 135 -8.89 -2.41 17.73
CA SER A 135 -8.47 -3.25 18.85
C SER A 135 -6.98 -3.60 18.72
N PRO A 136 -6.31 -4.00 19.81
CA PRO A 136 -4.92 -4.45 19.72
C PRO A 136 -4.71 -5.66 18.80
N GLU A 137 -5.67 -6.57 18.70
CA GLU A 137 -5.63 -7.73 17.80
C GLU A 137 -5.70 -7.29 16.33
N SER A 138 -6.62 -6.38 16.01
CA SER A 138 -6.73 -5.82 14.66
C SER A 138 -5.47 -5.02 14.30
N ALA A 139 -4.94 -4.21 15.21
CA ALA A 139 -3.69 -3.48 14.97
C ALA A 139 -2.49 -4.40 14.73
N ALA A 140 -2.31 -5.44 15.55
CA ALA A 140 -1.25 -6.44 15.36
C ALA A 140 -1.42 -7.20 14.03
N ARG A 141 -2.66 -7.57 13.68
CA ARG A 141 -2.95 -8.24 12.41
C ARG A 141 -2.61 -7.34 11.22
N TYR A 142 -3.05 -6.08 11.23
CA TYR A 142 -2.76 -5.14 10.16
C TYR A 142 -1.26 -4.87 10.05
N LEU A 143 -0.55 -4.68 11.17
CA LEU A 143 0.90 -4.52 11.18
C LEU A 143 1.58 -5.71 10.49
N LYS A 144 1.22 -6.95 10.86
CA LYS A 144 1.77 -8.15 10.22
C LYS A 144 1.52 -8.17 8.71
N ASP A 145 0.27 -8.00 8.31
CA ASP A 145 -0.15 -8.11 6.91
C ASP A 145 0.45 -6.98 6.06
N PHE A 146 0.53 -5.76 6.60
CA PHE A 146 1.16 -4.62 5.94
C PHE A 146 2.67 -4.79 5.78
N LEU A 147 3.38 -5.30 6.80
CA LEU A 147 4.83 -5.52 6.69
C LEU A 147 5.16 -6.58 5.63
N ALA A 148 4.38 -7.68 5.57
CA ALA A 148 4.50 -8.68 4.51
C ALA A 148 4.26 -8.06 3.13
N PHE A 149 3.14 -7.33 3.01
CA PHE A 149 2.76 -6.63 1.80
C PHE A 149 3.82 -5.64 1.32
N ALA A 150 4.38 -4.84 2.22
CA ALA A 150 5.38 -3.84 1.88
C ALA A 150 6.67 -4.47 1.35
N ASP A 151 7.12 -5.59 1.92
CA ASP A 151 8.30 -6.34 1.44
C ASP A 151 8.02 -6.97 0.06
N GLU A 152 6.89 -7.64 -0.12
CA GLU A 152 6.46 -8.25 -1.39
C GLU A 152 6.34 -7.22 -2.53
N GLN A 153 5.74 -6.08 -2.22
CA GLN A 153 5.48 -5.02 -3.18
C GLN A 153 6.62 -4.01 -3.31
N ASN A 154 7.71 -4.20 -2.55
CA ASN A 154 8.86 -3.31 -2.48
C ASN A 154 8.44 -1.84 -2.25
N ILE A 155 7.59 -1.65 -1.25
CA ILE A 155 7.04 -0.34 -0.87
C ILE A 155 7.85 0.21 0.29
N GLN A 156 8.40 1.40 0.11
CA GLN A 156 8.98 2.20 1.19
C GLN A 156 7.85 2.83 2.01
N TYR A 157 7.99 2.89 3.34
CA TYR A 157 6.94 3.43 4.18
C TYR A 157 7.42 4.11 5.47
N TYR A 158 6.54 4.93 6.05
CA TYR A 158 6.56 5.27 7.47
C TYR A 158 5.25 4.78 8.11
N TYR A 159 5.37 3.90 9.10
CA TYR A 159 4.20 3.37 9.80
C TYR A 159 3.73 4.36 10.87
N PHE A 160 2.45 4.68 10.83
CA PHE A 160 1.79 5.58 11.75
C PHE A 160 1.21 4.77 12.92
N THR A 161 1.72 4.89 14.15
CA THR A 161 2.82 5.77 14.60
C THR A 161 3.67 5.04 15.64
N SER A 162 4.81 5.64 16.03
CA SER A 162 5.66 5.06 17.07
C SER A 162 4.94 5.01 18.42
N PHE A 163 4.42 6.13 18.91
CA PHE A 163 3.79 6.21 20.23
C PHE A 163 2.33 6.61 20.12
N ASN A 164 1.50 6.15 21.05
CA ASN A 164 0.17 6.72 21.24
C ASN A 164 0.27 8.23 21.40
N LEU A 165 -0.67 8.94 20.79
CA LEU A 165 -0.65 10.40 20.74
C LEU A 165 -1.19 10.93 22.06
N ALA A 166 -0.48 11.91 22.65
CA ALA A 166 -0.92 12.55 23.89
C ALA A 166 -2.16 13.48 23.70
N PHE A 167 -2.73 13.53 22.50
CA PHE A 167 -3.87 14.36 22.12
C PHE A 167 -4.93 13.51 21.41
N GLY A 168 -6.17 14.00 21.34
CA GLY A 168 -7.32 13.29 20.76
C GLY A 168 -8.57 13.34 21.65
N GLY A 169 -8.38 13.49 22.96
CA GLY A 169 -9.48 13.49 23.92
C GLY A 169 -10.04 12.09 24.17
N GLU A 170 -11.15 12.01 24.93
CA GLU A 170 -11.75 10.75 25.39
C GLU A 170 -13.08 10.42 24.66
N THR A 171 -13.36 11.09 23.55
CA THR A 171 -14.50 10.70 22.68
C THR A 171 -14.14 9.45 21.88
N ASP A 172 -15.12 8.72 21.37
CA ASP A 172 -14.85 7.50 20.60
C ASP A 172 -13.95 7.75 19.38
N PHE A 173 -14.15 8.88 18.68
CA PHE A 173 -13.27 9.32 17.60
C PHE A 173 -11.87 9.71 18.12
N GLY A 174 -11.80 10.42 19.24
CA GLY A 174 -10.55 10.79 19.88
C GLY A 174 -9.70 9.60 20.32
N LEU A 175 -10.36 8.55 20.80
CA LEU A 175 -9.74 7.28 21.14
C LEU A 175 -9.15 6.59 19.91
N ILE A 176 -9.78 6.68 18.73
CA ILE A 176 -9.19 6.15 17.50
C ILE A 176 -7.90 6.88 17.18
N GLU A 177 -7.96 8.21 17.07
CA GLU A 177 -6.82 9.04 16.69
C GLU A 177 -5.61 8.86 17.63
N LYS A 178 -5.85 8.71 18.94
CA LYS A 178 -4.76 8.63 19.92
C LYS A 178 -4.07 7.27 20.00
N ASN A 179 -4.72 6.19 19.55
CA ASN A 179 -4.29 4.79 19.82
C ASN A 179 -3.65 4.06 18.62
N PHE A 180 -3.05 4.78 17.66
CA PHE A 180 -2.29 4.19 16.55
C PHE A 180 -0.86 3.75 16.91
N GLY A 181 -0.40 3.97 18.14
CA GLY A 181 0.99 3.76 18.54
C GLY A 181 1.40 2.29 18.63
N VAL A 182 2.56 1.94 18.07
CA VAL A 182 3.20 0.64 18.37
C VAL A 182 3.58 0.54 19.85
N PHE A 183 3.95 1.67 20.43
CA PHE A 183 4.25 1.86 21.85
C PHE A 183 3.19 2.74 22.51
N ASP A 184 2.97 2.54 23.81
CA ASP A 184 2.19 3.48 24.62
C ASP A 184 2.97 4.77 24.93
N GLU A 185 2.32 5.71 25.62
CA GLU A 185 2.89 7.00 26.01
C GLU A 185 4.07 6.86 26.99
N GLN A 186 4.21 5.70 27.65
CA GLN A 186 5.34 5.35 28.51
C GLN A 186 6.45 4.60 27.76
N ARG A 187 6.35 4.52 26.42
CA ARG A 187 7.31 3.85 25.54
C ARG A 187 7.41 2.35 25.75
N LYS A 188 6.35 1.74 26.27
CA LYS A 188 6.24 0.28 26.37
C LYS A 188 5.53 -0.24 25.12
N ILE A 189 6.14 -1.21 24.48
CA ILE A 189 5.55 -1.85 23.30
C ILE A 189 4.29 -2.63 23.71
N HIS A 190 3.22 -2.52 22.92
CA HIS A 190 2.03 -3.32 23.17
C HIS A 190 2.36 -4.81 22.93
N PRO A 191 2.02 -5.75 23.85
CA PRO A 191 2.46 -7.15 23.74
C PRO A 191 2.08 -7.83 22.42
N LEU A 192 0.87 -7.62 21.90
CA LEU A 192 0.44 -8.23 20.63
C LEU A 192 1.20 -7.66 19.42
N LEU A 193 1.52 -6.36 19.42
CA LEU A 193 2.29 -5.74 18.34
C LEU A 193 3.76 -6.17 18.44
N GLY A 194 4.31 -6.23 19.66
CA GLY A 194 5.67 -6.72 19.90
C GLY A 194 5.88 -8.21 19.61
N ALA A 195 4.82 -9.02 19.68
CA ALA A 195 4.84 -10.43 19.31
C ALA A 195 4.56 -10.67 17.81
N THR A 196 4.43 -9.61 17.01
CA THR A 196 4.14 -9.74 15.58
C THR A 196 5.34 -10.31 14.83
N GLU A 197 5.18 -11.51 14.28
CA GLU A 197 6.14 -12.14 13.37
C GLU A 197 5.55 -12.26 11.96
N VAL A 198 6.23 -11.66 10.99
CA VAL A 198 5.86 -11.70 9.56
C VAL A 198 6.16 -13.08 8.95
N GLY A 199 7.10 -13.83 9.54
CA GLY A 199 7.61 -15.09 9.00
C GLY A 199 8.78 -14.89 8.04
N PRO A 200 9.31 -15.97 7.45
CA PRO A 200 10.38 -15.89 6.47
C PRO A 200 9.92 -15.15 5.21
N ARG A 201 10.84 -14.43 4.58
CA ARG A 201 10.57 -13.80 3.28
C ARG A 201 10.18 -14.85 2.24
N PRO A 202 9.12 -14.63 1.46
CA PRO A 202 8.77 -15.53 0.38
C PRO A 202 9.84 -15.47 -0.73
N VAL A 203 9.98 -16.57 -1.47
CA VAL A 203 10.89 -16.63 -2.61
C VAL A 203 10.13 -16.19 -3.85
N ALA A 204 10.64 -15.17 -4.55
CA ALA A 204 10.11 -14.77 -5.84
C ALA A 204 10.50 -15.82 -6.91
N VAL A 205 9.50 -16.41 -7.57
CA VAL A 205 9.67 -17.47 -8.56
C VAL A 205 8.82 -17.22 -9.81
N ARG A 206 9.17 -17.91 -10.89
CA ARG A 206 8.31 -18.12 -12.06
C ARG A 206 7.84 -19.57 -12.06
N LEU A 207 6.55 -19.80 -12.31
CA LEU A 207 5.99 -21.14 -12.45
C LEU A 207 6.06 -21.57 -13.91
N TRP A 208 6.90 -22.56 -14.23
CA TRP A 208 7.19 -22.96 -15.61
C TRP A 208 6.37 -24.17 -16.06
N HIS A 209 5.93 -24.17 -17.32
CA HIS A 209 5.35 -25.32 -17.98
C HIS A 209 5.66 -25.28 -19.49
N ASN A 210 6.38 -26.29 -20.01
CA ASN A 210 6.73 -26.43 -21.42
C ASN A 210 7.35 -25.16 -22.05
N GLY A 211 8.31 -24.54 -21.36
CA GLY A 211 9.02 -23.33 -21.82
C GLY A 211 8.25 -22.03 -21.64
N LYS A 212 7.00 -22.09 -21.19
CA LYS A 212 6.16 -20.95 -20.85
C LYS A 212 6.05 -20.77 -19.34
N VAL A 213 5.52 -19.62 -18.92
CA VAL A 213 5.30 -19.30 -17.50
C VAL A 213 3.83 -19.00 -17.22
N ILE A 214 3.35 -19.39 -16.03
CA ILE A 214 2.02 -19.03 -15.55
C ILE A 214 2.03 -17.55 -15.17
N LYS A 215 1.09 -16.80 -15.74
CA LYS A 215 0.95 -15.36 -15.57
C LYS A 215 -0.43 -15.01 -15.01
N VAL A 216 -0.50 -13.84 -14.38
CA VAL A 216 -1.73 -13.20 -13.93
C VAL A 216 -1.79 -11.79 -14.49
N ASN A 217 -2.85 -11.52 -15.24
CA ASN A 217 -3.14 -10.20 -15.77
C ASN A 217 -3.20 -9.15 -14.63
N GLY A 218 -2.38 -8.10 -14.75
CA GLY A 218 -2.36 -7.01 -13.78
C GLY A 218 -3.61 -6.12 -13.85
N ALA A 219 -3.76 -5.24 -12.87
CA ALA A 219 -4.99 -4.45 -12.71
C ALA A 219 -5.24 -3.36 -13.75
N ASN A 220 -4.27 -3.05 -14.61
CA ASN A 220 -4.47 -2.16 -15.76
C ASN A 220 -4.93 -2.90 -17.04
N THR A 221 -5.37 -4.15 -16.91
CA THR A 221 -5.84 -4.97 -18.04
C THR A 221 -7.37 -5.16 -17.98
N ARG A 222 -8.00 -5.43 -19.14
CA ARG A 222 -9.46 -5.70 -19.22
C ARG A 222 -9.90 -6.97 -18.49
N ASN A 223 -8.96 -7.89 -18.23
CA ASN A 223 -9.23 -9.20 -17.64
C ASN A 223 -8.35 -9.36 -16.40
N TYR A 224 -8.40 -8.41 -15.46
CA TYR A 224 -7.66 -8.45 -14.20
C TYR A 224 -7.83 -9.79 -13.49
N GLY A 225 -6.75 -10.34 -12.95
CA GLY A 225 -6.77 -11.61 -12.23
C GLY A 225 -6.90 -12.85 -13.13
N ARG A 226 -7.02 -12.70 -14.46
CA ARG A 226 -7.01 -13.86 -15.36
C ARG A 226 -5.65 -14.55 -15.31
N VAL A 227 -5.67 -15.83 -14.96
CA VAL A 227 -4.52 -16.72 -15.04
C VAL A 227 -4.37 -17.26 -16.46
N TYR A 228 -3.15 -17.28 -16.99
CA TYR A 228 -2.86 -17.81 -18.33
C TYR A 228 -1.42 -18.30 -18.45
N LEU A 229 -1.16 -19.18 -19.41
CA LEU A 229 0.20 -19.62 -19.75
C LEU A 229 0.73 -18.79 -20.93
N GLY A 230 1.89 -18.16 -20.78
CA GLY A 230 2.46 -17.28 -21.79
C GLY A 230 3.99 -17.34 -21.88
N GLU A 231 4.55 -16.77 -22.94
CA GLU A 231 6.00 -16.62 -23.07
C GLU A 231 6.54 -15.74 -21.93
N PRO A 232 7.66 -16.09 -21.29
CA PRO A 232 8.28 -15.24 -20.27
C PRO A 232 8.64 -13.86 -20.83
N ASN A 233 8.53 -12.83 -20.00
CA ASN A 233 8.91 -11.47 -20.35
C ASN A 233 10.44 -11.32 -20.36
N TYR A 234 10.93 -10.50 -21.29
CA TYR A 234 12.35 -10.17 -21.46
C TYR A 234 12.53 -8.66 -21.69
N GLY A 235 13.71 -8.13 -21.36
CA GLY A 235 14.09 -6.74 -21.60
C GLY A 235 13.47 -5.73 -20.62
N LEU A 236 13.79 -4.45 -20.78
CA LEU A 236 13.42 -3.39 -19.83
C LEU A 236 11.93 -3.00 -19.89
N THR A 237 11.20 -3.42 -20.92
CA THR A 237 9.78 -3.11 -21.12
C THR A 237 8.87 -4.27 -20.73
N GLY A 238 9.43 -5.37 -20.21
CA GLY A 238 8.67 -6.54 -19.79
C GLY A 238 7.82 -6.26 -18.55
N HIS A 239 6.58 -6.75 -18.55
CA HIS A 239 5.69 -6.68 -17.38
C HIS A 239 5.99 -7.85 -16.41
N TYR A 240 7.15 -7.83 -15.76
CA TYR A 240 7.62 -8.91 -14.90
C TYR A 240 6.69 -9.24 -13.73
N ASP A 241 5.96 -8.24 -13.22
CA ASP A 241 5.03 -8.44 -12.10
C ASP A 241 3.92 -9.45 -12.44
N GLU A 242 3.55 -9.59 -13.73
CA GLU A 242 2.51 -10.53 -14.16
C GLU A 242 2.94 -12.00 -14.10
N GLU A 243 4.24 -12.29 -14.03
CA GLU A 243 4.78 -13.65 -14.04
C GLU A 243 5.58 -14.01 -12.79
N ILE A 244 5.67 -13.07 -11.84
CA ILE A 244 6.31 -13.29 -10.54
C ILE A 244 5.27 -13.77 -9.54
N TRP A 245 5.59 -14.89 -8.90
CA TRP A 245 4.86 -15.46 -7.79
C TRP A 245 5.74 -15.46 -6.54
N PHE A 246 5.17 -15.11 -5.40
CA PHE A 246 5.79 -15.26 -4.09
C PHE A 246 5.45 -16.62 -3.51
N TYR A 247 6.46 -17.49 -3.39
CA TYR A 247 6.32 -18.80 -2.78
C TYR A 247 6.56 -18.74 -1.27
N TYR A 248 5.54 -19.14 -0.51
CA TYR A 248 5.61 -19.30 0.95
C TYR A 248 5.79 -20.77 1.27
N ALA A 249 7.02 -21.19 1.52
CA ALA A 249 7.37 -22.59 1.77
C ALA A 249 6.60 -23.20 2.96
N GLU A 250 6.49 -22.46 4.07
CA GLU A 250 5.79 -22.91 5.28
C GLU A 250 4.28 -23.10 5.08
N LYS A 251 3.72 -22.43 4.06
CA LYS A 251 2.29 -22.45 3.77
C LYS A 251 1.93 -23.29 2.55
N SER A 252 2.93 -23.73 1.78
CA SER A 252 2.78 -24.35 0.46
C SER A 252 1.88 -23.52 -0.48
N MET A 253 2.06 -22.20 -0.50
CA MET A 253 1.20 -21.26 -1.24
C MET A 253 2.00 -20.38 -2.20
N TYR A 254 1.35 -19.98 -3.29
CA TYR A 254 1.89 -19.01 -4.26
C TYR A 254 0.99 -17.80 -4.34
N LYS A 255 1.55 -16.60 -4.12
CA LYS A 255 0.84 -15.33 -4.25
C LYS A 255 1.33 -14.56 -5.46
N SER A 256 0.42 -14.13 -6.32
CA SER A 256 0.73 -13.35 -7.51
C SER A 256 1.18 -11.93 -7.13
N LYS A 257 2.29 -11.47 -7.71
CA LYS A 257 2.76 -10.09 -7.51
C LYS A 257 1.82 -9.06 -8.16
N SER A 258 1.23 -9.37 -9.32
CA SER A 258 0.39 -8.44 -10.10
C SER A 258 -1.06 -8.30 -9.61
N SER A 259 -1.56 -9.26 -8.82
CA SER A 259 -2.92 -9.22 -8.28
C SER A 259 -3.01 -9.29 -6.76
N ASN A 260 -1.89 -9.53 -6.07
CA ASN A 260 -1.84 -9.72 -4.61
C ASN A 260 -2.74 -10.86 -4.09
N GLN A 261 -3.12 -11.79 -4.96
CA GLN A 261 -4.01 -12.93 -4.70
C GLN A 261 -3.27 -14.26 -4.85
N CYS A 262 -3.78 -15.31 -4.23
CA CYS A 262 -3.14 -16.62 -4.21
C CYS A 262 -3.60 -17.52 -5.35
N LEU A 263 -2.68 -18.34 -5.88
CA LEU A 263 -2.98 -19.38 -6.86
C LEU A 263 -3.94 -20.39 -6.21
N ASP A 264 -5.06 -20.63 -6.88
CA ASP A 264 -6.16 -21.45 -6.40
C ASP A 264 -6.71 -22.30 -7.56
N THR A 265 -7.46 -23.34 -7.23
CA THR A 265 -8.15 -24.19 -8.19
C THR A 265 -9.60 -24.45 -7.77
N TYR A 266 -10.49 -24.48 -8.74
CA TYR A 266 -11.88 -24.90 -8.55
C TYR A 266 -12.30 -25.82 -9.70
N VAL A 267 -13.36 -26.61 -9.48
CA VAL A 267 -13.95 -27.47 -10.51
C VAL A 267 -15.06 -26.70 -11.21
N ASP A 268 -14.98 -26.55 -12.54
CA ASP A 268 -16.00 -25.86 -13.33
C ASP A 268 -17.28 -26.71 -13.50
N GLY A 269 -18.31 -26.12 -14.14
CA GLY A 269 -19.58 -26.81 -14.39
C GLY A 269 -19.49 -28.04 -15.30
N ASN A 270 -18.33 -28.27 -15.94
CA ASN A 270 -18.06 -29.45 -16.78
C ASN A 270 -17.18 -30.48 -16.07
N GLY A 271 -16.80 -30.25 -14.80
CA GLY A 271 -15.94 -31.15 -14.04
C GLY A 271 -14.44 -30.98 -14.30
N ASN A 272 -14.01 -29.87 -14.94
CA ASN A 272 -12.59 -29.61 -15.17
C ASN A 272 -11.99 -28.80 -14.02
N ASP A 273 -10.77 -29.13 -13.61
CA ASP A 273 -9.97 -28.28 -12.73
C ASP A 273 -9.54 -27.01 -13.46
N VAL A 274 -9.83 -25.85 -12.87
CA VAL A 274 -9.53 -24.54 -13.41
C VAL A 274 -8.63 -23.78 -12.44
N LEU A 275 -7.47 -23.38 -12.94
CA LEU A 275 -6.58 -22.46 -12.23
C LEU A 275 -7.11 -21.03 -12.28
N HIS A 276 -7.13 -20.38 -11.13
CA HIS A 276 -7.39 -18.95 -11.01
C HIS A 276 -6.56 -18.33 -9.87
N VAL A 277 -6.79 -17.05 -9.59
CA VAL A 277 -6.34 -16.44 -8.35
C VAL A 277 -7.53 -16.09 -7.48
N TYR A 278 -7.37 -16.21 -6.17
CA TYR A 278 -8.40 -15.89 -5.18
C TYR A 278 -7.80 -15.25 -3.92
N LYS A 279 -8.65 -14.71 -3.04
CA LYS A 279 -8.21 -14.17 -1.74
C LYS A 279 -7.38 -15.24 -1.02
N CYS A 280 -6.18 -14.87 -0.58
CA CYS A 280 -5.29 -15.77 0.12
C CYS A 280 -5.91 -16.22 1.44
N ASP A 281 -5.96 -17.53 1.66
CA ASP A 281 -6.42 -18.14 2.90
C ASP A 281 -5.50 -19.32 3.25
N ASP A 282 -4.83 -19.22 4.39
CA ASP A 282 -3.90 -20.24 4.88
C ASP A 282 -4.62 -21.58 5.16
N ASN A 283 -5.93 -21.59 5.34
CA ASN A 283 -6.74 -22.79 5.57
C ASN A 283 -7.37 -23.35 4.29
N ASN A 284 -7.31 -22.64 3.17
CA ASN A 284 -7.90 -23.11 1.92
C ASN A 284 -7.00 -24.19 1.31
N THR A 285 -7.49 -25.43 1.29
CA THR A 285 -6.78 -26.59 0.75
C THR A 285 -6.51 -26.49 -0.75
N ASN A 286 -7.36 -25.76 -1.49
CA ASN A 286 -7.20 -25.57 -2.94
C ASN A 286 -6.10 -24.55 -3.29
N GLN A 287 -5.55 -23.86 -2.28
CA GLN A 287 -4.40 -22.98 -2.42
C GLN A 287 -3.08 -23.65 -2.02
N LYS A 288 -3.11 -24.96 -1.70
CA LYS A 288 -1.94 -25.72 -1.25
C LYS A 288 -1.33 -26.49 -2.42
N TRP A 289 -0.07 -26.20 -2.71
CA TRP A 289 0.62 -26.70 -3.88
C TRP A 289 1.88 -27.47 -3.49
N SER A 290 2.01 -28.69 -4.00
CA SER A 290 3.25 -29.48 -3.94
C SER A 290 3.77 -29.66 -5.37
N PHE A 291 4.96 -29.14 -5.65
CA PHE A 291 5.65 -29.29 -6.93
C PHE A 291 6.94 -30.10 -6.77
#